data_AF-A0A2S9QPI7-F1
#
_entry.id   AF-A0A2S9QPI7-F1
#
_cell.length_a   1.000
_cell.length_b   1.000
_cell.length_c   1.000
_cell.angle_alpha   90.00
_cell.angle_beta   90.00
_cell.angle_gamma   90.00
#
_symmetry.space_group_name_H-M   'P 1'
#
loop_
_entity.id
_entity.type
_entity.pdbx_description
1 polymer ?
#
loop_
_entity_poly.entity_id
_entity_poly.type
_entity_poly.pdbx_seq_one_letter_code
_entity_poly.pdbx_strand_id
1 'polypeptide(L)'
;MLAMVAGVGVFTYPAAANWYNDRLHASQVHSYVGAVTRLPDAELEAAVQAARDYNALLPNGPLRDPYALDAEGNPIPIGEGKDAYEQTLRFEELGMMGELLIPKIGVDLPIFHDTDEKSLDAGVGHLYGSALPVGGKNTHSVLTAHSGIPGATLFTDLNKLRKKDQFQVVVAGETLTYEVDQILRVLPTDLDALRQIPGGDYVTLVTCTPIGVNSHRLLVRGHRIPTPEEALPAHQQPMRVHRVRRSWVRRRSGWRRVRCCLRSGWSG
;
A
#
# COMPACT_ATOMS: atom_id res chain seq x y z
N MET A 1 40.76 -7.38 -6.88
CA MET A 1 40.12 -6.13 -6.41
C MET A 1 38.82 -5.84 -7.16
N LEU A 2 38.81 -5.82 -8.50
CA LEU A 2 37.59 -5.65 -9.32
C LEU A 2 36.45 -6.63 -8.99
N ALA A 3 36.73 -7.93 -8.89
CA ALA A 3 35.71 -8.93 -8.54
C ALA A 3 35.11 -8.72 -7.13
N MET A 4 35.90 -8.22 -6.19
CA MET A 4 35.45 -7.94 -4.82
C MET A 4 34.58 -6.68 -4.78
N VAL A 5 34.93 -5.64 -5.55
CA VAL A 5 34.11 -4.43 -5.70
C VAL A 5 32.79 -4.75 -6.41
N ALA A 6 32.82 -5.56 -7.47
CA ALA A 6 31.62 -6.01 -8.17
C ALA A 6 30.70 -6.83 -7.24
N GLY A 7 31.27 -7.74 -6.44
CA GLY A 7 30.50 -8.52 -5.47
C GLY A 7 29.82 -7.68 -4.39
N VAL A 8 30.51 -6.66 -3.84
CA VAL A 8 29.90 -5.72 -2.89
C VAL A 8 28.79 -4.91 -3.56
N GLY A 9 29.01 -4.44 -4.79
CA GLY A 9 28.00 -3.72 -5.57
C GLY A 9 26.71 -4.53 -5.73
N VAL A 10 26.81 -5.78 -6.18
CA VAL A 10 25.66 -6.68 -6.35
C VAL A 10 24.93 -6.93 -5.03
N PHE A 11 25.66 -7.14 -3.93
CA PHE A 11 25.04 -7.39 -2.62
C PHE A 11 24.33 -6.17 -2.03
N THR A 12 24.86 -4.97 -2.28
CA THR A 12 24.28 -3.72 -1.76
C THR A 12 23.15 -3.15 -2.64
N TYR A 13 23.10 -3.53 -3.92
CA TYR A 13 22.15 -2.98 -4.88
C TYR A 13 20.67 -3.11 -4.44
N PRO A 14 20.16 -4.29 -3.98
CA PRO A 14 18.76 -4.40 -3.58
C PRO A 14 18.38 -3.44 -2.45
N ALA A 15 19.26 -3.30 -1.44
CA ALA A 15 19.01 -2.38 -0.33
C ALA A 15 19.03 -0.91 -0.76
N ALA A 16 19.96 -0.54 -1.66
CA ALA A 16 20.04 0.80 -2.21
C ALA A 16 18.83 1.13 -3.11
N ALA A 17 18.40 0.17 -3.94
CA ALA A 17 17.24 0.30 -4.81
C ALA A 17 15.95 0.45 -4.00
N ASN A 18 15.74 -0.39 -2.98
CA ASN A 18 14.60 -0.26 -2.07
C ASN A 18 14.59 1.11 -1.38
N TRP A 19 15.73 1.54 -0.84
CA TRP A 19 15.84 2.87 -0.22
C TRP A 19 15.51 4.01 -1.19
N TYR A 20 15.92 3.90 -2.46
CA TYR A 20 15.62 4.88 -3.48
C TYR A 20 14.12 4.92 -3.82
N ASN A 21 13.48 3.75 -3.98
CA ASN A 21 12.05 3.69 -4.25
C ASN A 21 11.22 4.15 -3.05
N ASP A 22 11.56 3.77 -1.82
CA ASP A 22 10.93 4.31 -0.61
C ASP A 22 10.99 5.85 -0.57
N ARG A 23 12.10 6.44 -1.06
CA ARG A 23 12.26 7.89 -1.16
C ARG A 23 11.37 8.50 -2.25
N LEU A 24 11.18 7.82 -3.38
CA LEU A 24 10.28 8.24 -4.46
C LEU A 24 8.82 8.23 -4.00
N HIS A 25 8.38 7.13 -3.39
CA HIS A 25 7.01 6.97 -2.89
C HIS A 25 6.69 8.04 -1.85
N ALA A 26 7.61 8.29 -0.92
CA ALA A 26 7.48 9.37 0.05
C ALA A 26 7.37 10.77 -0.57
N SER A 27 7.99 11.01 -1.73
CA SER A 27 7.87 12.28 -2.42
C SER A 27 6.50 12.47 -3.06
N GLN A 28 5.89 11.39 -3.56
CA GLN A 28 4.52 11.39 -4.09
C GLN A 28 3.49 11.61 -2.98
N VAL A 29 3.63 10.88 -1.87
CA VAL A 29 2.79 11.09 -0.67
C VAL A 29 2.90 12.53 -0.18
N HIS A 30 4.11 13.11 -0.16
CA HIS A 30 4.29 14.51 0.22
C HIS A 30 3.61 15.50 -0.74
N SER A 31 3.65 15.24 -2.04
CA SER A 31 2.95 16.05 -3.06
C SER A 31 1.45 16.04 -2.81
N TYR A 32 0.88 14.84 -2.64
CA TYR A 32 -0.53 14.63 -2.35
C TYR A 32 -0.97 15.32 -1.07
N VAL A 33 -0.25 15.11 0.03
CA VAL A 33 -0.53 15.78 1.31
C VAL A 33 -0.48 17.29 1.12
N GLY A 34 0.50 17.81 0.38
CA GLY A 34 0.60 19.23 0.04
C GLY A 34 -0.55 19.76 -0.83
N ALA A 35 -1.12 18.94 -1.72
CA ALA A 35 -2.27 19.30 -2.53
C ALA A 35 -3.56 19.33 -1.68
N VAL A 36 -3.83 18.23 -0.95
CA VAL A 36 -5.02 18.07 -0.10
C VAL A 36 -5.09 19.13 1.00
N THR A 37 -3.96 19.44 1.66
CA THR A 37 -3.92 20.43 2.76
C THR A 37 -4.17 21.87 2.34
N ARG A 38 -4.09 22.18 1.04
CA ARG A 38 -4.38 23.52 0.52
C ARG A 38 -5.83 23.70 0.11
N LEU A 39 -6.59 22.61 -0.01
CA LEU A 39 -7.99 22.66 -0.39
C LEU A 39 -8.85 23.04 0.82
N PRO A 40 -9.93 23.82 0.63
CA PRO A 40 -10.93 24.06 1.66
C PRO A 40 -11.61 22.77 2.10
N ASP A 41 -11.95 22.65 3.39
CA ASP A 41 -12.63 21.47 3.94
C ASP A 41 -13.92 21.13 3.16
N ALA A 42 -14.67 22.14 2.71
CA ALA A 42 -15.88 21.95 1.91
C ALA A 42 -15.61 21.24 0.56
N GLU A 43 -14.46 21.47 -0.08
CA GLU A 43 -14.08 20.78 -1.32
C GLU A 43 -13.68 19.33 -1.06
N LEU A 44 -13.00 19.07 0.08
CA LEU A 44 -12.65 17.72 0.50
C LEU A 44 -13.91 16.91 0.85
N GLU A 45 -14.83 17.50 1.61
CA GLU A 45 -16.13 16.88 1.92
C GLU A 45 -16.95 16.60 0.66
N ALA A 46 -16.96 17.52 -0.30
CA ALA A 46 -17.63 17.30 -1.59
C ALA A 46 -17.00 16.14 -2.38
N ALA A 47 -15.66 16.03 -2.39
CA ALA A 47 -14.96 14.92 -3.04
C ALA A 47 -15.26 13.57 -2.38
N VAL A 48 -15.29 13.51 -1.04
CA VAL A 48 -15.69 12.32 -0.29
C VAL A 48 -17.15 11.96 -0.56
N GLN A 49 -18.05 12.95 -0.61
CA GLN A 49 -19.46 12.71 -0.89
C GLN A 49 -19.66 12.18 -2.31
N ALA A 50 -18.99 12.76 -3.31
CA ALA A 50 -19.03 12.25 -4.69
C ALA A 50 -18.54 10.79 -4.77
N ALA A 51 -17.49 10.43 -4.03
CA ALA A 51 -17.01 9.06 -3.95
C ALA A 51 -18.01 8.12 -3.27
N ARG A 52 -18.73 8.58 -2.24
CA ARG A 52 -19.81 7.81 -1.60
C ARG A 52 -20.99 7.60 -2.54
N ASP A 53 -21.37 8.63 -3.29
CA ASP A 53 -22.45 8.56 -4.28
C ASP A 53 -22.09 7.60 -5.41
N TYR A 54 -20.83 7.63 -5.89
CA TYR A 54 -20.30 6.65 -6.83
C TYR A 54 -20.40 5.23 -6.26
N ASN A 55 -19.95 5.02 -5.02
CA ASN A 55 -20.01 3.71 -4.36
C ASN A 55 -21.43 3.17 -4.20
N ALA A 56 -22.43 4.04 -3.97
CA ALA A 56 -23.83 3.64 -3.84
C ALA A 56 -24.44 3.14 -5.16
N LEU A 57 -23.88 3.54 -6.30
CA LEU A 57 -24.32 3.14 -7.64
C LEU A 57 -23.54 1.94 -8.20
N LEU A 58 -22.50 1.47 -7.51
CA LEU A 58 -21.69 0.35 -7.97
C LEU A 58 -22.52 -0.94 -8.03
N PRO A 59 -22.53 -1.65 -9.18
CA PRO A 59 -23.20 -2.93 -9.27
C PRO A 59 -22.48 -3.98 -8.43
N ASN A 60 -23.24 -4.81 -7.73
CA ASN A 60 -22.72 -5.99 -7.05
C ASN A 60 -22.45 -7.11 -8.05
N GLY A 61 -21.36 -6.98 -8.79
CA GLY A 61 -20.89 -7.94 -9.79
C GLY A 61 -19.62 -8.69 -9.36
N PRO A 62 -19.24 -9.77 -10.07
CA PRO A 62 -17.95 -10.40 -9.87
C PRO A 62 -16.83 -9.42 -10.22
N LEU A 63 -15.85 -9.30 -9.33
CA LEU A 63 -14.62 -8.56 -9.60
C LEU A 63 -13.68 -9.42 -10.45
N ARG A 64 -12.80 -8.76 -11.21
CA ARG A 64 -11.78 -9.41 -12.06
C ARG A 64 -10.43 -9.44 -11.34
N ASP A 65 -9.59 -10.40 -11.70
CA ASP A 65 -8.22 -10.45 -11.22
C ASP A 65 -7.47 -9.20 -11.71
N PRO A 66 -6.85 -8.42 -10.80
CA PRO A 66 -6.07 -7.23 -11.14
C PRO A 66 -4.92 -7.51 -12.11
N TYR A 67 -4.41 -8.74 -12.12
CA TYR A 67 -3.22 -9.16 -12.87
C TYR A 67 -3.55 -9.99 -14.13
N ALA A 68 -4.83 -10.12 -14.50
CA ALA A 68 -5.22 -10.87 -15.69
C ALA A 68 -4.87 -10.09 -16.97
N LEU A 69 -4.28 -10.81 -17.92
CA LEU A 69 -3.98 -10.31 -19.27
C LEU A 69 -4.93 -10.97 -20.29
N ASP A 70 -5.17 -10.31 -21.42
CA ASP A 70 -5.91 -10.86 -22.55
C ASP A 70 -5.10 -11.93 -23.29
N ALA A 71 -5.68 -12.49 -24.35
CA ALA A 71 -5.03 -13.54 -25.16
C ALA A 71 -3.75 -13.03 -25.85
N GLU A 72 -3.65 -11.73 -26.04
CA GLU A 72 -2.53 -11.01 -26.64
C GLU A 72 -1.49 -10.56 -25.60
N GLY A 73 -1.74 -10.81 -24.30
CA GLY A 73 -0.85 -10.46 -23.20
C GLY A 73 -0.96 -9.01 -22.73
N ASN A 74 -2.00 -8.28 -23.12
CA ASN A 74 -2.25 -6.89 -22.70
C ASN A 74 -3.23 -6.83 -21.52
N PRO A 75 -3.21 -5.73 -20.74
CA PRO A 75 -4.25 -5.48 -19.74
C PRO A 75 -5.63 -5.44 -20.40
N ILE A 76 -6.56 -6.25 -19.92
CA ILE A 76 -7.92 -6.29 -20.46
C ILE A 76 -8.61 -4.94 -20.17
N PRO A 77 -9.17 -4.24 -21.18
CA PRO A 77 -9.77 -2.92 -21.01
C PRO A 77 -10.95 -2.94 -20.02
N ILE A 78 -11.13 -1.80 -19.34
CA ILE A 78 -12.15 -1.56 -18.33
C ILE A 78 -13.37 -0.89 -19.01
N GLY A 79 -14.59 -1.29 -18.66
CA GLY A 79 -15.84 -0.92 -19.34
C GLY A 79 -16.35 0.51 -19.13
N GLU A 80 -17.61 0.77 -19.52
CA GLU A 80 -18.29 2.06 -19.38
C GLU A 80 -18.29 2.58 -17.93
N GLY A 81 -18.11 3.90 -17.74
CA GLY A 81 -18.04 4.55 -16.42
C GLY A 81 -16.62 4.77 -15.88
N LYS A 82 -15.58 4.40 -16.65
CA LYS A 82 -14.17 4.65 -16.33
C LYS A 82 -13.85 6.13 -16.09
N ASP A 83 -14.41 7.03 -16.90
CA ASP A 83 -14.12 8.48 -16.80
C ASP A 83 -14.55 9.06 -15.45
N ALA A 84 -15.74 8.68 -14.97
CA ALA A 84 -16.24 9.13 -13.66
C ALA A 84 -15.36 8.61 -12.52
N TYR A 85 -14.90 7.35 -12.64
CA TYR A 85 -13.98 6.76 -11.69
C TYR A 85 -12.62 7.47 -11.65
N GLU A 86 -11.99 7.71 -12.81
CA GLU A 86 -10.67 8.37 -12.90
C GLU A 86 -10.69 9.84 -12.44
N GLN A 87 -11.83 10.50 -12.51
CA GLN A 87 -12.01 11.88 -12.04
C GLN A 87 -12.31 11.96 -10.54
N THR A 88 -12.80 10.88 -9.93
CA THR A 88 -13.18 10.88 -8.52
C THR A 88 -11.93 10.75 -7.64
N LEU A 89 -11.83 11.53 -6.56
CA LEU A 89 -10.69 11.57 -5.62
C LEU A 89 -9.35 11.89 -6.29
N ARG A 90 -9.35 12.70 -7.36
CA ARG A 90 -8.13 13.16 -8.03
C ARG A 90 -7.83 14.62 -7.68
N PHE A 91 -6.85 14.82 -6.80
CA PHE A 91 -6.52 16.16 -6.26
C PHE A 91 -5.31 16.81 -6.94
N GLU A 92 -4.52 16.04 -7.69
CA GLU A 92 -3.31 16.51 -8.36
C GLU A 92 -3.12 15.82 -9.73
N GLU A 93 -2.22 16.38 -10.54
CA GLU A 93 -1.92 15.87 -11.88
C GLU A 93 -1.37 14.43 -11.84
N LEU A 94 -0.63 14.09 -10.78
CA LEU A 94 -0.02 12.77 -10.57
C LEU A 94 -1.04 11.65 -10.35
N GLY A 95 -2.31 11.98 -10.10
CA GLY A 95 -3.40 10.99 -10.06
C GLY A 95 -3.44 10.11 -8.80
N MET A 96 -2.82 10.54 -7.70
CA MET A 96 -2.92 9.86 -6.42
C MET A 96 -4.31 10.07 -5.81
N MET A 97 -4.94 8.96 -5.40
CA MET A 97 -6.24 8.89 -4.74
C MET A 97 -6.10 9.10 -3.22
N GLY A 98 -5.09 8.48 -2.63
CA GLY A 98 -4.89 8.44 -1.18
C GLY A 98 -3.62 7.71 -0.82
N GLU A 99 -3.45 7.39 0.45
CA GLU A 99 -2.25 6.75 1.01
C GLU A 99 -2.65 5.53 1.85
N LEU A 100 -1.84 4.48 1.78
CA LEU A 100 -1.98 3.26 2.57
C LEU A 100 -0.83 3.15 3.58
N LEU A 101 -1.19 3.06 4.86
CA LEU A 101 -0.26 2.91 5.97
C LEU A 101 -0.45 1.54 6.65
N ILE A 102 0.63 0.77 6.77
CA ILE A 102 0.66 -0.49 7.54
C ILE A 102 1.86 -0.47 8.50
N PRO A 103 1.70 0.12 9.70
CA PRO A 103 2.82 0.40 10.60
C PRO A 103 3.65 -0.83 10.99
N LYS A 104 2.99 -1.99 11.15
CA LYS A 104 3.65 -3.24 11.58
C LYS A 104 4.74 -3.72 10.62
N ILE A 105 4.55 -3.48 9.33
CA ILE A 105 5.48 -3.89 8.27
C ILE A 105 6.15 -2.71 7.57
N GLY A 106 5.94 -1.48 8.08
CA GLY A 106 6.59 -0.27 7.56
C GLY A 106 6.14 0.12 6.16
N VAL A 107 4.91 -0.23 5.77
CA VAL A 107 4.32 0.20 4.49
C VAL A 107 3.74 1.60 4.65
N ASP A 108 4.12 2.47 3.72
CA ASP A 108 3.66 3.84 3.51
C ASP A 108 3.71 4.06 2.00
N LEU A 109 2.57 3.90 1.33
CA LEU A 109 2.49 3.83 -0.13
C LEU A 109 1.35 4.69 -0.67
N PRO A 110 1.56 5.37 -1.81
CA PRO A 110 0.49 6.03 -2.53
C PRO A 110 -0.49 5.02 -3.12
N ILE A 111 -1.76 5.40 -3.15
CA ILE A 111 -2.86 4.70 -3.80
C ILE A 111 -3.19 5.45 -5.09
N PHE A 112 -3.16 4.76 -6.21
CA PHE A 112 -3.52 5.26 -7.53
C PHE A 112 -4.78 4.56 -8.04
N HIS A 113 -5.44 5.19 -9.02
CA HIS A 113 -6.48 4.53 -9.79
C HIS A 113 -5.91 3.39 -10.63
N ASP A 114 -6.73 2.37 -10.81
CA ASP A 114 -6.47 1.19 -11.63
C ASP A 114 -5.34 0.31 -11.11
N THR A 115 -5.22 -0.86 -11.72
CA THR A 115 -4.22 -1.88 -11.40
C THR A 115 -3.40 -2.22 -12.65
N ASP A 116 -3.16 -1.23 -13.51
CA ASP A 116 -2.24 -1.35 -14.62
C ASP A 116 -0.78 -1.36 -14.14
N GLU A 117 0.14 -1.73 -15.03
CA GLU A 117 1.57 -1.84 -14.71
C GLU A 117 2.13 -0.52 -14.17
N LYS A 118 1.71 0.62 -14.73
CA LYS A 118 2.17 1.94 -14.31
C LYS A 118 1.76 2.25 -12.86
N SER A 119 0.52 1.97 -12.49
CA SER A 119 0.02 2.19 -11.14
C SER A 119 0.65 1.23 -10.14
N LEU A 120 0.80 -0.05 -10.49
CA LEU A 120 1.37 -1.07 -9.60
C LEU A 120 2.89 -0.96 -9.42
N ASP A 121 3.60 -0.39 -10.40
CA ASP A 121 5.02 -0.03 -10.27
C ASP A 121 5.22 1.20 -9.38
N ALA A 122 4.28 2.16 -9.43
CA ALA A 122 4.35 3.38 -8.64
C ALA A 122 3.90 3.21 -7.18
N GLY A 123 3.08 2.20 -6.87
CA GLY A 123 2.57 1.98 -5.52
C GLY A 123 1.43 0.98 -5.44
N VAL A 124 0.33 1.40 -4.80
CA VAL A 124 -0.88 0.62 -4.63
C VAL A 124 -1.88 1.03 -5.70
N GLY A 125 -2.39 0.08 -6.47
CA GLY A 125 -3.50 0.28 -7.39
C GLY A 125 -4.84 -0.04 -6.75
N HIS A 126 -5.81 0.84 -6.89
CA HIS A 126 -7.21 0.56 -6.55
C HIS A 126 -7.86 -0.26 -7.67
N LEU A 127 -8.47 -1.40 -7.32
CA LEU A 127 -9.15 -2.25 -8.29
C LEU A 127 -10.47 -1.62 -8.72
N TYR A 128 -10.54 -1.21 -9.99
CA TYR A 128 -11.78 -0.75 -10.60
C TYR A 128 -12.92 -1.77 -10.44
N GLY A 129 -14.11 -1.27 -10.17
CA GLY A 129 -15.30 -2.07 -9.87
C GLY A 129 -15.46 -2.40 -8.38
N SER A 130 -14.41 -2.25 -7.58
CA SER A 130 -14.53 -2.25 -6.11
C SER A 130 -14.90 -0.84 -5.59
N ALA A 131 -15.36 -0.76 -4.35
CA ALA A 131 -15.75 0.51 -3.76
C ALA A 131 -14.51 1.41 -3.56
N LEU A 132 -14.62 2.69 -3.91
CA LEU A 132 -13.61 3.70 -3.59
C LEU A 132 -13.33 3.72 -2.08
N PRO A 133 -12.08 3.94 -1.66
CA PRO A 133 -11.63 3.68 -0.30
C PRO A 133 -11.99 4.81 0.70
N VAL A 134 -13.22 5.34 0.63
CA VAL A 134 -13.78 6.35 1.55
C VAL A 134 -14.60 5.74 2.69
N GLY A 135 -14.66 4.40 2.75
CA GLY A 135 -15.42 3.64 3.74
C GLY A 135 -16.94 3.83 3.62
N GLY A 136 -17.65 3.40 4.67
CA GLY A 136 -19.10 3.45 4.74
C GLY A 136 -19.75 2.07 4.67
N LYS A 137 -21.02 1.99 5.08
CA LYS A 137 -21.76 0.72 5.05
C LYS A 137 -21.95 0.25 3.62
N ASN A 138 -21.94 -1.08 3.43
CA ASN A 138 -22.03 -1.76 2.14
C ASN A 138 -20.87 -1.41 1.21
N THR A 139 -19.68 -1.19 1.74
CA THR A 139 -18.49 -0.93 0.92
C THR A 139 -17.45 -2.03 1.11
N HIS A 140 -16.79 -2.37 0.01
CA HIS A 140 -15.63 -3.24 0.01
C HIS A 140 -14.63 -2.72 -1.02
N SER A 141 -13.57 -2.05 -0.57
CA SER A 141 -12.49 -1.57 -1.42
C SER A 141 -11.41 -2.63 -1.57
N VAL A 142 -10.82 -2.72 -2.76
CA VAL A 142 -9.75 -3.68 -3.04
C VAL A 142 -8.52 -2.92 -3.50
N LEU A 143 -7.44 -3.07 -2.74
CA LEU A 143 -6.16 -2.40 -2.96
C LEU A 143 -5.10 -3.44 -3.32
N THR A 144 -4.40 -3.22 -4.42
CA THR A 144 -3.50 -4.20 -5.03
C THR A 144 -2.10 -3.63 -5.14
N ALA A 145 -1.06 -4.40 -4.84
CA ALA A 145 0.32 -4.02 -5.13
C ALA A 145 1.18 -5.25 -5.37
N HIS A 146 2.30 -5.09 -6.09
CA HIS A 146 3.21 -6.20 -6.34
C HIS A 146 3.88 -6.73 -5.07
N SER A 147 4.40 -7.95 -5.17
CA SER A 147 5.23 -8.61 -4.14
C SER A 147 6.44 -9.26 -4.79
N GLY A 148 7.60 -9.12 -4.15
CA GLY A 148 8.83 -9.78 -4.57
C GLY A 148 9.50 -9.19 -5.80
N ILE A 149 9.22 -7.92 -6.14
CA ILE A 149 9.89 -7.22 -7.24
C ILE A 149 11.25 -6.69 -6.77
N PRO A 150 12.33 -6.89 -7.55
CA PRO A 150 13.61 -6.27 -7.27
C PRO A 150 13.51 -4.74 -7.23
N GLY A 151 13.90 -4.14 -6.12
CA GLY A 151 14.01 -2.69 -5.98
C GLY A 151 12.84 -2.02 -5.27
N ALA A 152 11.71 -2.66 -5.03
CA ALA A 152 10.62 -2.08 -4.24
C ALA A 152 9.98 -3.13 -3.32
N THR A 153 9.78 -2.77 -2.04
CA THR A 153 9.21 -3.70 -1.06
C THR A 153 7.71 -3.91 -1.29
N LEU A 154 6.94 -2.85 -1.56
CA LEU A 154 5.49 -2.92 -1.83
C LEU A 154 4.76 -3.87 -0.85
N PHE A 155 3.98 -4.84 -1.35
CA PHE A 155 3.28 -5.86 -0.55
C PHE A 155 4.10 -7.14 -0.31
N THR A 156 5.42 -7.13 -0.53
CA THR A 156 6.29 -8.30 -0.27
C THR A 156 6.11 -8.85 1.14
N ASP A 157 5.95 -7.98 2.12
CA ASP A 157 5.83 -8.34 3.54
C ASP A 157 4.39 -8.50 4.03
N LEU A 158 3.39 -8.45 3.13
CA LEU A 158 1.98 -8.57 3.48
C LEU A 158 1.65 -9.90 4.17
N ASN A 159 2.40 -10.95 3.84
CA ASN A 159 2.29 -12.28 4.48
C ASN A 159 2.68 -12.30 5.97
N LYS A 160 3.30 -11.23 6.50
CA LYS A 160 3.66 -11.09 7.93
C LYS A 160 2.48 -10.58 8.78
N LEU A 161 1.42 -10.07 8.14
CA LEU A 161 0.21 -9.65 8.83
C LEU A 161 -0.55 -10.85 9.40
N ARG A 162 -1.28 -10.58 10.47
CA ARG A 162 -2.07 -11.51 11.25
C ARG A 162 -3.41 -10.85 11.57
N LYS A 163 -4.39 -11.68 11.92
CA LYS A 163 -5.65 -11.16 12.48
C LYS A 163 -5.35 -10.24 13.66
N LYS A 164 -6.14 -9.16 13.81
CA LYS A 164 -5.96 -8.08 14.78
C LYS A 164 -4.85 -7.06 14.48
N ASP A 165 -4.04 -7.27 13.44
CA ASP A 165 -3.18 -6.19 12.97
C ASP A 165 -4.01 -5.09 12.32
N GLN A 166 -3.49 -3.86 12.32
CA GLN A 166 -4.19 -2.69 11.80
C GLN A 166 -3.45 -2.08 10.62
N PHE A 167 -4.23 -1.50 9.72
CA PHE A 167 -3.77 -0.62 8.64
C PHE A 167 -4.72 0.56 8.51
N GLN A 168 -4.24 1.63 7.86
CA GLN A 168 -5.00 2.86 7.68
C GLN A 168 -5.01 3.23 6.21
N VAL A 169 -6.16 3.73 5.76
CA VAL A 169 -6.29 4.40 4.47
C VAL A 169 -6.53 5.88 4.74
N VAL A 170 -5.68 6.71 4.16
CA VAL A 170 -5.76 8.17 4.25
C VAL A 170 -6.25 8.69 2.92
N VAL A 171 -7.37 9.39 2.92
CA VAL A 171 -8.03 9.85 1.69
C VAL A 171 -8.75 11.17 1.95
N ALA A 172 -8.53 12.16 1.07
CA ALA A 172 -9.18 13.47 1.14
C ALA A 172 -9.08 14.15 2.53
N GLY A 173 -7.98 13.94 3.25
CA GLY A 173 -7.76 14.48 4.60
C GLY A 173 -8.32 13.63 5.74
N GLU A 174 -9.15 12.62 5.46
CA GLU A 174 -9.65 11.67 6.44
C GLU A 174 -8.70 10.48 6.64
N THR A 175 -8.70 9.90 7.83
CA THR A 175 -7.96 8.66 8.15
C THR A 175 -8.94 7.58 8.60
N LEU A 176 -8.96 6.47 7.86
CA LEU A 176 -9.86 5.34 8.07
C LEU A 176 -9.04 4.14 8.56
N THR A 177 -9.29 3.68 9.79
CA THR A 177 -8.55 2.54 10.37
C THR A 177 -9.31 1.22 10.19
N TYR A 178 -8.59 0.19 9.76
CA TYR A 178 -9.11 -1.16 9.57
C TYR A 178 -8.31 -2.16 10.40
N GLU A 179 -9.01 -3.16 10.93
CA GLU A 179 -8.42 -4.28 11.66
C GLU A 179 -8.58 -5.58 10.88
N VAL A 180 -7.48 -6.30 10.66
CA VAL A 180 -7.44 -7.55 9.90
C VAL A 180 -8.31 -8.62 10.57
N ASP A 181 -9.31 -9.14 9.86
CA ASP A 181 -10.22 -10.17 10.33
C ASP A 181 -10.06 -11.51 9.57
N GLN A 182 -9.60 -11.43 8.32
CA GLN A 182 -9.48 -12.57 7.42
C GLN A 182 -8.21 -12.52 6.57
N ILE A 183 -7.56 -13.67 6.40
CA ILE A 183 -6.42 -13.86 5.50
C ILE A 183 -6.65 -15.14 4.71
N LEU A 184 -6.68 -15.03 3.38
CA LEU A 184 -6.92 -16.16 2.46
C LEU A 184 -5.80 -16.28 1.42
N ARG A 185 -5.60 -17.50 0.93
CA ARG A 185 -4.87 -17.76 -0.31
C ARG A 185 -5.87 -18.38 -1.29
N VAL A 186 -6.07 -17.72 -2.42
CA VAL A 186 -7.08 -18.11 -3.41
C VAL A 186 -6.44 -18.23 -4.80
N LEU A 187 -7.12 -18.92 -5.71
CA LEU A 187 -6.75 -18.90 -7.12
C LEU A 187 -7.05 -17.51 -7.71
N PRO A 188 -6.33 -17.07 -8.76
CA PRO A 188 -6.64 -15.81 -9.44
C PRO A 188 -8.09 -15.73 -9.97
N THR A 189 -8.72 -16.87 -10.24
CA THR A 189 -10.11 -16.98 -10.69
C THR A 189 -11.13 -17.04 -9.55
N ASP A 190 -10.70 -17.17 -8.30
CA ASP A 190 -11.55 -17.29 -7.13
C ASP A 190 -11.59 -15.95 -6.36
N LEU A 191 -12.45 -15.05 -6.82
CA LEU A 191 -12.54 -13.66 -6.38
C LEU A 191 -13.82 -13.35 -5.59
N ASP A 192 -14.57 -14.38 -5.21
CA ASP A 192 -15.83 -14.24 -4.49
C ASP A 192 -15.64 -13.53 -3.14
N ALA A 193 -14.47 -13.72 -2.52
CA ALA A 193 -14.08 -13.07 -1.27
C ALA A 193 -13.90 -11.54 -1.40
N LEU A 194 -13.81 -11.00 -2.61
CA LEU A 194 -13.64 -9.56 -2.88
C LEU A 194 -14.96 -8.81 -3.08
N ARG A 195 -16.08 -9.54 -3.19
CA ARG A 195 -17.40 -8.93 -3.41
C ARG A 195 -17.83 -8.08 -2.20
N GLN A 196 -18.70 -7.10 -2.43
CA GLN A 196 -19.30 -6.34 -1.35
C GLN A 196 -20.11 -7.25 -0.43
N ILE A 197 -19.99 -7.01 0.87
CA ILE A 197 -20.71 -7.76 1.90
C ILE A 197 -21.75 -6.82 2.51
N PRO A 198 -23.06 -7.14 2.46
CA PRO A 198 -24.10 -6.31 3.03
C PRO A 198 -23.82 -5.97 4.51
N GLY A 199 -23.97 -4.69 4.86
CA GLY A 199 -23.72 -4.14 6.19
C GLY A 199 -22.23 -3.95 6.53
N GLY A 200 -21.31 -4.42 5.69
CA GLY A 200 -19.87 -4.33 5.91
C GLY A 200 -19.25 -3.01 5.47
N ASP A 201 -18.11 -2.67 6.08
CA ASP A 201 -17.15 -1.65 5.63
C ASP A 201 -15.78 -2.33 5.66
N TYR A 202 -15.31 -2.75 4.49
CA TYR A 202 -14.13 -3.61 4.35
C TYR A 202 -13.12 -3.03 3.36
N VAL A 203 -11.86 -3.31 3.62
CA VAL A 203 -10.77 -3.15 2.65
C VAL A 203 -10.01 -4.46 2.57
N THR A 204 -9.79 -4.96 1.35
CA THR A 204 -8.91 -6.11 1.12
C THR A 204 -7.64 -5.69 0.40
N LEU A 205 -6.50 -6.03 1.00
CA LEU A 205 -5.18 -5.89 0.40
C LEU A 205 -4.86 -7.16 -0.38
N VAL A 206 -4.49 -7.02 -1.66
CA VAL A 206 -4.28 -8.12 -2.61
C VAL A 206 -2.85 -8.10 -3.15
N THR A 207 -2.19 -9.25 -3.13
CA THR A 207 -0.91 -9.43 -3.82
C THR A 207 -0.74 -10.85 -4.33
N CYS A 208 0.30 -11.09 -5.14
CA CYS A 208 0.64 -12.41 -5.64
C CYS A 208 1.29 -13.29 -4.55
N THR A 209 1.07 -14.60 -4.62
CA THR A 209 1.70 -15.55 -3.70
C THR A 209 1.76 -16.95 -4.32
N PRO A 210 2.70 -17.83 -3.93
CA PRO A 210 3.95 -17.55 -3.23
C PRO A 210 4.89 -16.65 -4.07
N ILE A 211 5.79 -15.91 -3.41
CA ILE A 211 6.75 -15.03 -4.08
C ILE A 211 7.61 -15.83 -5.07
N GLY A 212 7.74 -15.32 -6.29
CA GLY A 212 8.50 -15.96 -7.37
C GLY A 212 7.74 -17.03 -8.15
N VAL A 213 6.56 -17.45 -7.67
CA VAL A 213 5.66 -18.40 -8.36
C VAL A 213 4.37 -17.71 -8.81
N ASN A 214 3.81 -16.84 -7.96
CA ASN A 214 2.63 -16.00 -8.26
C ASN A 214 1.37 -16.76 -8.75
N SER A 215 1.26 -18.05 -8.40
CA SER A 215 0.17 -18.93 -8.83
C SER A 215 -1.16 -18.67 -8.10
N HIS A 216 -1.11 -17.97 -6.97
CA HIS A 216 -2.25 -17.64 -6.12
C HIS A 216 -2.26 -16.15 -5.79
N ARG A 217 -3.35 -15.70 -5.16
CA ARG A 217 -3.47 -14.36 -4.56
C ARG A 217 -3.54 -14.49 -3.04
N LEU A 218 -2.78 -13.66 -2.34
CA LEU A 218 -2.91 -13.45 -0.91
C LEU A 218 -3.90 -12.32 -0.70
N LEU A 219 -5.01 -12.61 -0.01
CA LEU A 219 -6.02 -11.62 0.36
C LEU A 219 -5.94 -11.36 1.85
N VAL A 220 -5.71 -10.12 2.25
CA VAL A 220 -5.76 -9.68 3.65
C VAL A 220 -6.88 -8.67 3.81
N ARG A 221 -8.00 -9.10 4.40
CA ARG A 221 -9.17 -8.25 4.63
C ARG A 221 -9.11 -7.64 6.02
N GLY A 222 -9.41 -6.34 6.10
CA GLY A 222 -9.70 -5.64 7.33
C GLY A 222 -11.11 -5.09 7.35
N HIS A 223 -11.72 -5.10 8.53
CA HIS A 223 -13.01 -4.45 8.80
C HIS A 223 -12.78 -3.10 9.45
N ARG A 224 -13.67 -2.15 9.17
CA ARG A 224 -13.60 -0.81 9.74
C ARG A 224 -13.71 -0.84 11.26
N ILE A 225 -12.81 -0.12 11.92
CA ILE A 225 -12.87 0.18 13.35
C ILE A 225 -12.86 1.71 13.56
N PRO A 226 -13.26 2.21 14.73
CA PRO A 226 -13.06 3.62 15.08
C PRO A 226 -11.59 3.99 14.93
N THR A 227 -11.32 5.07 14.20
CA THR A 227 -9.95 5.60 14.05
C THR A 227 -9.49 6.12 15.42
N PRO A 228 -8.38 5.62 15.98
CA PRO A 228 -7.87 6.12 17.25
C PRO A 228 -7.56 7.61 17.18
N GLU A 229 -7.80 8.35 18.26
CA GLU A 229 -7.54 9.81 18.32
C GLU A 229 -6.03 10.15 18.15
N GLU A 230 -5.16 9.18 18.47
CA GLU A 230 -3.70 9.24 18.23
C GLU A 230 -3.28 8.83 16.81
N ALA A 231 -4.21 8.39 15.95
CA ALA A 231 -3.94 8.20 14.53
C ALA A 231 -3.71 9.58 13.91
N LEU A 232 -2.44 9.98 13.86
CA LEU A 232 -2.01 11.29 13.42
C LEU A 232 -2.66 11.66 12.07
N PRO A 233 -3.17 12.89 11.92
CA PRO A 233 -3.66 13.39 10.64
C PRO A 233 -2.60 13.22 9.55
N ALA A 234 -3.05 12.96 8.31
CA ALA A 234 -2.22 12.83 7.09
C ALA A 234 -1.07 13.83 7.00
N HIS A 235 -1.30 15.07 7.43
CA HIS A 235 -0.38 16.20 7.33
C HIS A 235 0.61 16.34 8.50
N GLN A 236 0.47 15.53 9.56
CA GLN A 236 1.26 15.66 10.80
C GLN A 236 2.16 14.46 11.08
N GLN A 237 2.20 13.45 10.22
CA GLN A 237 3.11 12.33 10.41
C GLN A 237 4.52 12.72 9.93
N PRO A 238 5.52 12.89 10.81
CA PRO A 238 6.89 12.98 10.35
C PRO A 238 7.25 11.62 9.76
N MET A 239 7.60 11.61 8.48
CA MET A 239 8.29 10.51 7.80
C MET A 239 9.18 9.75 8.79
N ARG A 240 8.76 8.54 9.19
CA ARG A 240 9.60 7.65 9.98
C ARG A 240 10.65 7.07 9.06
N VAL A 241 11.64 7.89 8.70
CA VAL A 241 12.93 7.38 8.24
C VAL A 241 13.37 6.42 9.33
N HIS A 242 13.45 5.13 9.02
CA HIS A 242 13.95 4.11 9.93
C HIS A 242 15.34 4.54 10.40
N ARG A 243 15.40 5.24 11.52
CA ARG A 243 16.65 5.57 12.18
C ARG A 243 17.17 4.24 12.68
N VAL A 244 18.16 3.70 11.99
CA VAL A 244 18.97 2.57 12.47
C VAL A 244 19.23 2.83 13.95
N ARG A 245 18.58 2.05 14.82
CA ARG A 245 18.68 2.23 16.26
C ARG A 245 20.14 2.03 16.62
N ARG A 246 20.84 3.13 16.95
CA ARG A 246 22.16 3.05 17.56
C ARG A 246 21.95 2.49 18.95
N SER A 247 22.14 1.18 19.10
CA SER A 247 22.14 0.55 20.41
C SER A 247 23.35 1.06 21.18
N TRP A 248 23.09 1.51 22.40
CA TRP A 248 24.13 1.81 23.36
C TRP A 248 24.19 0.65 24.34
N VAL A 249 25.39 0.13 24.57
CA VAL A 249 25.61 -0.94 25.56
C VAL A 249 26.14 -0.30 26.84
N ARG A 250 25.44 -0.53 27.94
CA ARG A 250 25.87 -0.11 29.28
C ARG A 250 26.89 -1.12 29.82
N ARG A 251 28.17 -0.76 29.88
CA ARG A 251 29.19 -1.49 30.66
C ARG A 251 29.50 -0.74 31.96
N ARG A 252 30.05 -1.47 32.95
CA ARG A 252 30.26 -1.04 34.34
C ARG A 252 31.04 0.27 34.55
N SER A 253 31.63 0.88 33.52
CA SER A 253 32.37 2.15 33.59
C SER A 253 31.86 3.25 32.63
N GLY A 254 30.61 3.17 32.16
CA GLY A 254 29.94 4.24 31.40
C GLY A 254 29.49 3.87 29.99
N TRP A 255 28.79 4.80 29.34
CA TRP A 255 28.20 4.63 28.02
C TRP A 255 29.24 4.94 26.92
N ARG A 256 29.59 3.97 26.08
CA ARG A 256 30.42 4.20 24.86
C ARG A 256 29.63 3.84 23.61
N ARG A 257 29.79 4.67 22.55
CA ARG A 257 29.29 4.37 21.20
C ARG A 257 29.98 3.11 20.67
N VAL A 258 29.21 2.07 20.37
CA VAL A 258 29.71 0.91 19.64
C VAL A 258 29.56 1.21 18.15
N ARG A 259 30.67 1.44 17.44
CA ARG A 259 30.68 1.20 15.99
C ARG A 259 30.72 -0.30 15.82
N CYS A 260 29.69 -0.88 15.18
CA CYS A 260 29.76 -2.27 14.75
C CYS A 260 30.83 -2.35 13.64
N CYS A 261 32.08 -2.57 14.04
CA CYS A 261 33.11 -3.04 13.12
C CYS A 261 32.82 -4.52 12.89
N LEU A 262 32.17 -4.82 11.77
CA LEU A 262 32.34 -6.11 11.11
C LEU A 262 33.82 -6.22 10.72
N ARG A 263 34.58 -7.03 11.45
CA ARG A 263 35.81 -7.63 10.95
C ARG A 263 35.77 -9.13 11.21
N SER A 264 35.64 -9.83 10.09
CA SER A 264 36.02 -11.20 9.82
C SER A 264 37.53 -11.45 10.02
N GLY A 265 37.88 -12.59 10.66
CA GLY A 265 39.14 -13.37 10.55
C GLY A 265 40.44 -12.69 11.01
N TRP A 266 41.46 -13.32 11.62
CA TRP A 266 41.97 -14.68 11.90
C TRP A 266 42.69 -14.58 13.29
N SER A 267 43.12 -15.59 14.06
CA SER A 267 43.79 -16.87 13.83
C SER A 267 43.83 -17.66 15.15
N GLY A 268 43.71 -18.98 15.07
CA GLY A 268 43.81 -19.96 16.15
C GLY A 268 43.26 -21.28 15.67
#